data_AF-A0A1F8PDJ1-F1
#
_entry.id   AF-A0A1F8PDJ1-F1
#
_cell.length_a   1.000
_cell.length_b   1.000
_cell.length_c   1.000
_cell.angle_alpha   90.00
_cell.angle_beta   90.00
_cell.angle_gamma   90.00
#
_symmetry.space_group_name_H-M   'P 1'
#
loop_
_entity.id
_entity.type
_entity.pdbx_description
1 polymer ?
#
loop_
_entity_poly.entity_id
_entity_poly.type
_entity_poly.pdbx_seq_one_letter_code
_entity_poly.pdbx_strand_id
1 'polypeptide(L)'
;MENLKTHQFPPPKRRGLAIHISLILVLSIVSITGFYYLTRVEAGRDFLFSFLAAILPILPLPFIGYRAYSLQRANYIIDRNHLSIQWGLRMEEIPLSDIEWMRPASDLTHPVKLPLLYITGSITGMTKHEDLGGVEYLASDPERLVLVATSKRIFALSPSDPGLLLQTFARANELGSLTPVIPKSVYPSFLISQAWDRGLIRFLWLSGALLILGMFVWVTLLIPAISRVALGSQPSRAGIESVPSTQLILLPLASLFLFLAGWLTGLYLFRWDRERPLAYIVWVSGSLMVLLFLIAAFFTVTTPV
;
A
#
# COMPACT_ATOMS: atom_id res chain seq x y z
N MET A 1 -17.56 -33.70 18.18
CA MET A 1 -16.90 -32.44 17.78
C MET A 1 -17.54 -31.34 18.59
N GLU A 2 -16.91 -30.97 19.71
CA GLU A 2 -17.44 -29.99 20.66
C GLU A 2 -17.39 -28.60 20.01
N ASN A 3 -18.53 -27.91 20.01
CA ASN A 3 -18.69 -26.59 19.41
C ASN A 3 -18.00 -25.57 20.34
N LEU A 4 -16.70 -25.33 20.11
CA LEU A 4 -15.93 -24.32 20.84
C LEU A 4 -16.68 -22.99 20.71
N LYS A 5 -17.17 -22.45 21.83
CA LYS A 5 -17.82 -21.13 21.83
C LYS A 5 -16.78 -20.07 21.48
N THR A 6 -16.80 -19.66 20.22
CA THR A 6 -15.96 -18.60 19.69
C THR A 6 -16.64 -17.26 19.93
N HIS A 7 -15.95 -16.32 20.58
CA HIS A 7 -16.43 -14.97 20.84
C HIS A 7 -15.71 -13.96 19.95
N GLN A 8 -16.46 -13.02 19.36
CA GLN A 8 -15.93 -12.01 18.44
C GLN A 8 -16.00 -10.62 19.06
N PHE A 9 -14.92 -9.87 18.90
CA PHE A 9 -14.71 -8.54 19.46
C PHE A 9 -14.21 -7.61 18.35
N PRO A 10 -15.05 -7.20 17.40
CA PRO A 10 -14.60 -6.31 16.33
C PRO A 10 -14.20 -4.94 16.87
N PRO A 11 -13.25 -4.24 16.25
CA PRO A 11 -12.91 -2.87 16.61
C PRO A 11 -13.97 -1.85 16.15
N PRO A 12 -14.03 -0.64 16.71
CA PRO A 12 -14.91 0.44 16.24
C PRO A 12 -14.65 0.83 14.77
N LYS A 13 -15.56 0.45 13.86
CA LYS A 13 -15.35 0.64 12.40
C LYS A 13 -15.91 1.96 11.85
N ARG A 14 -17.04 2.45 12.39
CA ARG A 14 -17.84 3.52 11.74
C ARG A 14 -17.06 4.80 11.45
N ARG A 15 -16.44 5.40 12.48
CA ARG A 15 -15.68 6.65 12.33
C ARG A 15 -14.49 6.48 11.39
N GLY A 16 -13.73 5.40 11.58
CA GLY A 16 -12.60 5.08 10.72
C GLY A 16 -13.00 4.91 9.26
N LEU A 17 -14.02 4.11 8.97
CA LEU A 17 -14.51 3.92 7.61
C LEU A 17 -15.01 5.23 6.99
N ALA A 18 -15.75 6.05 7.75
CA ALA A 18 -16.21 7.35 7.26
C ALA A 18 -15.06 8.26 6.84
N ILE A 19 -13.98 8.33 7.64
CA ILE A 19 -12.78 9.11 7.32
C ILE A 19 -12.10 8.58 6.06
N HIS A 20 -11.88 7.26 5.95
CA HIS A 20 -11.20 6.67 4.80
C HIS A 20 -12.02 6.82 3.52
N ILE A 21 -13.34 6.60 3.57
CA ILE A 21 -14.24 6.77 2.42
C ILE A 21 -14.27 8.24 1.98
N SER A 22 -14.35 9.18 2.93
CA SER A 22 -14.34 10.62 2.61
C SER A 22 -13.03 11.02 1.93
N LEU A 23 -11.89 10.53 2.44
CA LEU A 23 -10.59 10.80 1.85
C LEU A 23 -10.47 10.21 0.44
N ILE A 24 -10.92 8.97 0.22
CA ILE A 24 -10.97 8.33 -1.11
C ILE A 24 -11.82 9.16 -2.07
N LEU A 25 -13.01 9.60 -1.63
CA LEU A 25 -13.93 10.38 -2.45
C LEU A 25 -13.32 11.74 -2.83
N VAL A 26 -12.75 12.48 -1.88
CA VAL A 26 -12.09 13.76 -2.14
C VAL A 26 -10.94 13.60 -3.13
N LEU A 27 -10.03 12.65 -2.90
CA LEU A 27 -8.89 12.40 -3.78
C LEU A 27 -9.33 11.96 -5.18
N SER A 28 -10.40 11.15 -5.27
CA SER A 28 -10.96 10.72 -6.55
C SER A 28 -11.58 11.87 -7.31
N ILE A 29 -12.33 12.75 -6.64
CA ILE A 29 -12.90 13.97 -7.26
C ILE A 29 -11.78 14.87 -7.78
N VAL A 30 -10.75 15.15 -6.97
CA VAL A 30 -9.60 15.96 -7.41
C VAL A 30 -8.93 15.35 -8.64
N SER A 31 -8.73 14.02 -8.65
CA SER A 31 -8.14 13.30 -9.78
C SER A 31 -9.00 13.39 -11.04
N ILE A 32 -10.30 13.12 -10.92
CA ILE A 32 -11.27 13.17 -12.03
C ILE A 32 -11.35 14.59 -12.60
N THR A 33 -11.43 15.60 -11.75
CA THR A 33 -11.44 17.01 -12.15
C THR A 33 -10.13 17.39 -12.84
N GLY A 34 -8.98 16.94 -12.31
CA GLY A 34 -7.68 17.14 -12.95
C GLY A 34 -7.61 16.56 -14.36
N PHE A 35 -8.06 15.31 -14.54
CA PHE A 35 -8.14 14.69 -15.86
C PHE A 35 -9.13 15.39 -16.79
N TYR A 36 -10.27 15.85 -16.27
CA TYR A 36 -11.22 16.62 -17.05
C TYR A 36 -10.62 17.92 -17.59
N TYR A 37 -9.89 18.67 -16.76
CA TYR A 37 -9.15 19.86 -17.20
C TYR A 37 -8.07 19.52 -18.22
N LEU A 38 -7.39 18.38 -18.08
CA LEU A 38 -6.35 17.93 -19.00
C LEU A 38 -6.85 17.81 -20.45
N THR A 39 -8.14 17.49 -20.66
CA THR A 39 -8.74 17.41 -22.00
C THR A 39 -8.98 18.76 -22.69
N ARG A 40 -8.82 19.87 -21.95
CA ARG A 40 -9.17 21.23 -22.39
C ARG A 40 -7.96 22.15 -22.51
N VAL A 41 -6.82 21.74 -21.97
CA VAL A 41 -5.61 22.54 -21.86
C VAL A 41 -4.62 22.07 -22.91
N GLU A 42 -4.05 23.01 -23.67
CA GLU A 42 -2.96 22.70 -24.60
C GLU A 42 -1.71 22.27 -23.85
N ALA A 43 -0.93 21.40 -24.47
CA ALA A 43 0.31 20.91 -23.88
C ALA A 43 1.26 22.08 -23.55
N GLY A 44 1.87 22.03 -22.36
CA GLY A 44 2.68 23.13 -21.82
C GLY A 44 2.64 23.16 -20.29
N ARG A 45 2.90 24.33 -19.70
CA ARG A 45 2.96 24.50 -18.24
C ARG A 45 1.64 24.14 -17.55
N ASP A 46 0.53 24.64 -18.06
CA ASP A 46 -0.79 24.44 -17.44
C ASP A 46 -1.25 22.99 -17.55
N PHE A 47 -0.89 22.33 -18.66
CA PHE A 47 -1.07 20.89 -18.82
C PHE A 47 -0.28 20.10 -17.79
N LEU A 48 0.99 20.45 -17.55
CA LEU A 48 1.84 19.78 -16.56
C LEU A 48 1.24 19.90 -15.15
N PHE A 49 0.81 21.08 -14.73
CA PHE A 49 0.19 21.26 -13.42
C PHE A 49 -1.14 20.51 -13.29
N SER A 50 -1.97 20.53 -14.35
CA SER A 50 -3.23 19.77 -14.38
C SER A 50 -2.98 18.27 -14.30
N PHE A 51 -1.93 17.78 -14.97
CA PHE A 51 -1.52 16.38 -14.91
C PHE A 51 -1.03 15.97 -13.51
N LEU A 52 -0.17 16.79 -12.89
CA LEU A 52 0.29 16.54 -11.52
C LEU A 52 -0.88 16.57 -10.52
N ALA A 53 -1.80 17.51 -10.68
CA ALA A 53 -3.03 17.58 -9.88
C ALA A 53 -3.93 16.37 -10.10
N ALA A 54 -3.92 15.75 -11.28
CA ALA A 54 -4.66 14.52 -11.57
C ALA A 54 -3.98 13.27 -10.99
N ILE A 55 -2.64 13.15 -11.06
CA ILE A 55 -1.91 11.93 -10.69
C ILE A 55 -1.56 11.88 -9.20
N LEU A 56 -1.10 12.97 -8.60
CA LEU A 56 -0.63 12.95 -7.21
C LEU A 56 -1.68 12.44 -6.22
N PRO A 57 -2.99 12.79 -6.33
CA PRO A 57 -4.01 12.26 -5.43
C PRO A 57 -4.30 10.77 -5.63
N ILE A 58 -3.97 10.19 -6.79
CA ILE A 58 -4.15 8.76 -7.07
C ILE A 58 -3.15 7.91 -6.28
N LEU A 59 -1.91 8.40 -6.12
CA LEU A 59 -0.82 7.67 -5.45
C LEU A 59 -1.21 7.11 -4.07
N PRO A 60 -1.83 7.87 -3.15
CA PRO A 60 -2.24 7.35 -1.84
C PRO A 60 -3.53 6.51 -1.87
N LEU A 61 -4.31 6.49 -2.96
CA LEU A 61 -5.62 5.79 -3.00
C LEU A 61 -5.51 4.29 -2.71
N PRO A 62 -4.58 3.51 -3.29
CA PRO A 62 -4.44 2.09 -2.97
C PRO A 62 -4.13 1.85 -1.48
N PHE A 63 -3.29 2.71 -0.89
CA PHE A 63 -2.91 2.61 0.51
C PHE A 63 -4.09 2.90 1.45
N ILE A 64 -4.84 3.98 1.19
CA ILE A 64 -6.04 4.34 1.96
C ILE A 64 -7.14 3.30 1.76
N GLY A 65 -7.34 2.82 0.52
CA GLY A 65 -8.27 1.74 0.20
C GLY A 65 -7.95 0.45 0.93
N TYR A 66 -6.68 0.06 1.00
CA TYR A 66 -6.26 -1.09 1.79
C TYR A 66 -6.49 -0.89 3.29
N ARG A 67 -6.27 0.32 3.83
CA ARG A 67 -6.60 0.63 5.24
C ARG A 67 -8.10 0.52 5.52
N ALA A 68 -8.95 1.01 4.62
CA ALA A 68 -10.40 0.89 4.73
C ALA A 68 -10.84 -0.59 4.69
N TYR A 69 -10.33 -1.36 3.72
CA TYR A 69 -10.55 -2.79 3.62
C TYR A 69 -10.09 -3.54 4.88
N SER A 70 -8.92 -3.15 5.41
CA SER A 70 -8.34 -3.75 6.61
C SER A 70 -9.20 -3.55 7.83
N LEU A 71 -9.69 -2.32 8.05
CA LEU A 71 -10.62 -1.99 9.12
C LEU A 71 -11.98 -2.70 8.94
N GLN A 72 -12.49 -2.78 7.72
CA GLN A 72 -13.75 -3.47 7.42
C GLN A 72 -13.67 -4.94 7.82
N ARG A 73 -12.56 -5.62 7.52
CA ARG A 73 -12.33 -7.03 7.88
C ARG A 73 -11.75 -7.25 9.27
N ALA A 74 -11.34 -6.20 9.97
CA ALA A 74 -10.71 -6.34 11.27
C ALA A 74 -11.64 -7.01 12.28
N ASN A 75 -11.11 -8.00 13.00
CA ASN A 75 -11.82 -8.73 14.04
C ASN A 75 -10.83 -9.32 15.05
N TYR A 76 -11.20 -9.34 16.33
CA TYR A 76 -10.48 -10.10 17.34
C TYR A 76 -11.39 -11.24 17.77
N ILE A 77 -10.88 -12.46 17.70
CA ILE A 77 -11.65 -13.67 17.96
C ILE A 77 -10.94 -14.43 19.06
N ILE A 78 -11.65 -14.71 20.16
CA ILE A 78 -11.10 -15.49 21.27
C ILE A 78 -11.93 -16.76 21.43
N ASP A 79 -11.24 -17.88 21.60
CA ASP A 79 -11.82 -19.14 22.04
C ASP A 79 -11.06 -19.68 23.26
N ARG A 80 -11.25 -20.96 23.59
CA ARG A 80 -10.58 -21.58 24.75
C ARG A 80 -9.08 -21.79 24.56
N ASN A 81 -8.60 -21.81 23.32
CA ASN A 81 -7.25 -22.25 23.00
C ASN A 81 -6.39 -21.12 22.46
N HIS A 82 -6.97 -20.17 21.73
CA HIS A 82 -6.22 -19.09 21.08
C HIS A 82 -7.01 -17.78 20.98
N LEU A 83 -6.25 -16.70 20.84
CA LEU A 83 -6.68 -15.39 20.41
C LEU A 83 -6.24 -15.21 18.95
N SER A 84 -7.21 -15.12 18.03
CA SER A 84 -6.99 -14.78 16.63
C SER A 84 -7.20 -13.28 16.41
N ILE A 85 -6.17 -12.60 15.89
CA ILE A 85 -6.20 -11.19 15.50
C ILE A 85 -6.22 -11.13 13.99
N GLN A 86 -7.33 -10.64 13.43
CA GLN A 86 -7.50 -10.44 11.99
C GLN A 86 -7.43 -8.95 11.67
N TRP A 87 -6.53 -8.57 10.77
CA TRP A 87 -6.37 -7.19 10.33
C TRP A 87 -6.10 -7.11 8.83
N GLY A 88 -7.16 -6.89 8.05
CA GLY A 88 -7.11 -6.95 6.59
C GLY A 88 -6.73 -8.32 6.06
N LEU A 89 -5.57 -8.42 5.42
CA LEU A 89 -5.07 -9.70 4.93
C LEU A 89 -4.28 -10.46 6.00
N ARG A 90 -3.84 -9.80 7.08
CA ARG A 90 -3.04 -10.41 8.14
C ARG A 90 -3.92 -11.17 9.13
N MET A 91 -3.47 -12.35 9.54
CA MET A 91 -4.05 -13.15 10.62
C MET A 91 -2.95 -13.62 11.57
N GLU A 92 -3.12 -13.37 12.86
CA GLU A 92 -2.21 -13.80 13.93
C GLU A 92 -2.97 -14.67 14.92
N GLU A 93 -2.56 -15.91 15.12
CA GLU A 93 -3.13 -16.83 16.10
C GLU A 93 -2.15 -17.01 17.27
N ILE A 94 -2.55 -16.51 18.43
CA ILE A 94 -1.77 -16.53 19.67
C ILE A 94 -2.41 -17.55 20.62
N PRO A 95 -1.73 -18.64 20.99
CA PRO A 95 -2.25 -19.56 22.01
C PRO A 95 -2.47 -18.84 23.32
N LEU A 96 -3.57 -19.11 24.03
CA LEU A 96 -3.82 -18.47 25.33
C LEU A 96 -2.71 -18.76 26.35
N SER A 97 -2.07 -19.91 26.26
CA SER A 97 -0.91 -20.28 27.09
C SER A 97 0.34 -19.43 26.85
N ASP A 98 0.42 -18.73 25.71
CA ASP A 98 1.53 -17.83 25.37
C ASP A 98 1.23 -16.37 25.81
N ILE A 99 -0.01 -16.08 26.23
CA ILE A 99 -0.39 -14.76 26.73
C ILE A 99 -0.01 -14.65 28.20
N GLU A 100 1.01 -13.85 28.50
CA GLU A 100 1.49 -13.62 29.87
C GLU A 100 0.52 -12.75 30.67
N TRP A 101 -0.06 -11.75 30.01
CA TRP A 101 -1.07 -10.88 30.60
C TRP A 101 -1.86 -10.13 29.52
N MET A 102 -3.10 -9.77 29.87
CA MET A 102 -3.97 -8.92 29.07
C MET A 102 -4.54 -7.83 29.97
N ARG A 103 -4.33 -6.55 29.63
CA ARG A 103 -4.79 -5.42 30.46
C ARG A 103 -5.06 -4.15 29.63
N PRO A 104 -5.96 -3.26 30.07
CA PRO A 104 -6.16 -1.95 29.47
C PRO A 104 -4.85 -1.14 29.41
N ALA A 105 -4.67 -0.37 28.34
CA ALA A 105 -3.53 0.55 28.24
C ALA A 105 -3.63 1.72 29.25
N SER A 106 -4.83 2.02 29.74
CA SER A 106 -5.09 3.01 30.80
C SER A 106 -4.45 2.64 32.14
N ASP A 107 -4.12 1.36 32.33
CA ASP A 107 -3.59 0.84 33.60
C ASP A 107 -2.06 0.99 33.67
N LEU A 108 -1.42 1.49 32.60
CA LEU A 108 0.01 1.76 32.58
C LEU A 108 0.33 3.10 33.24
N THR A 109 1.37 3.09 34.08
CA THR A 109 1.94 4.32 34.67
C THR A 109 2.41 5.31 33.61
N HIS A 110 3.00 4.78 32.53
CA HIS A 110 3.42 5.55 31.36
C HIS A 110 2.52 5.19 30.16
N PRO A 111 1.85 6.17 29.52
CA PRO A 111 0.97 5.89 28.39
C PRO A 111 1.77 5.45 27.17
N VAL A 112 1.21 4.51 26.41
CA VAL A 112 1.88 4.01 25.19
C VAL A 112 1.91 5.10 24.12
N LYS A 113 3.10 5.35 23.56
CA LYS A 113 3.30 6.34 22.49
C LYS A 113 2.64 5.83 21.20
N LEU A 114 1.75 6.62 20.61
CA LEU A 114 1.12 6.30 19.33
C LEU A 114 2.12 6.41 18.16
N PRO A 115 1.97 5.61 17.08
CA PRO A 115 2.84 5.70 15.92
C PRO A 115 2.61 7.01 15.13
N LEU A 116 3.67 7.66 14.63
CA LEU A 116 3.64 9.02 14.06
C LEU A 116 2.62 9.28 12.92
N LEU A 117 2.21 8.27 12.17
CA LEU A 117 1.31 8.41 11.00
C LEU A 117 -0.03 7.67 11.21
N TYR A 118 -0.54 7.69 12.45
CA TYR A 118 -1.83 7.10 12.76
C TYR A 118 -2.98 7.97 12.24
N ILE A 119 -3.99 7.31 11.69
CA ILE A 119 -5.28 7.93 11.34
C ILE A 119 -6.33 7.12 12.09
N THR A 120 -7.36 7.78 12.63
CA THR A 120 -8.49 7.10 13.26
C THR A 120 -9.05 6.01 12.32
N GLY A 121 -9.22 4.80 12.84
CA GLY A 121 -9.58 3.63 12.03
C GLY A 121 -8.40 2.79 11.54
N SER A 122 -7.17 3.27 11.63
CA SER A 122 -5.99 2.52 11.21
C SER A 122 -4.76 2.93 12.02
N ILE A 123 -4.67 2.37 13.22
CA ILE A 123 -3.49 2.46 14.09
C ILE A 123 -2.73 1.15 13.91
N THR A 124 -1.79 1.19 12.98
CA THR A 124 -0.92 0.05 12.66
C THR A 124 0.53 0.49 12.66
N GLY A 125 1.40 -0.30 13.27
CA GLY A 125 2.83 -0.02 13.32
C GLY A 125 3.46 -0.52 14.60
N MET A 126 4.77 -0.36 14.72
CA MET A 126 5.52 -0.71 15.92
C MET A 126 6.03 0.55 16.59
N THR A 127 5.91 0.61 17.91
CA THR A 127 6.51 1.67 18.73
C THR A 127 7.29 1.04 19.87
N LYS A 128 8.39 1.68 20.29
CA LYS A 128 9.11 1.28 21.50
C LYS A 128 8.54 2.01 22.71
N HIS A 129 8.18 1.25 23.72
CA HIS A 129 7.81 1.70 25.05
C HIS A 129 8.95 1.43 26.03
N GLU A 130 9.16 2.32 26.99
CA GLU A 130 10.30 2.27 27.91
C GLU A 130 10.23 1.03 28.82
N ASP A 131 9.04 0.71 29.34
CA ASP A 131 8.85 -0.42 30.26
C ASP A 131 8.46 -1.74 29.59
N LEU A 132 7.98 -1.69 28.34
CA LEU A 132 7.31 -2.81 27.67
C LEU A 132 8.06 -3.29 26.42
N GLY A 133 9.06 -2.54 25.95
CA GLY A 133 9.76 -2.87 24.70
C GLY A 133 8.90 -2.57 23.46
N GLY A 134 8.90 -3.48 22.48
CA GLY A 134 8.20 -3.28 21.21
C GLY A 134 6.69 -3.55 21.31
N VAL A 135 5.88 -2.53 21.10
CA VAL A 135 4.41 -2.63 21.02
C VAL A 135 3.96 -2.54 19.57
N GLU A 136 3.26 -3.57 19.10
CA GLU A 136 2.67 -3.66 17.78
C GLU A 136 1.19 -3.30 17.81
N TYR A 137 0.81 -2.24 17.11
CA TYR A 137 -0.56 -1.78 17.03
C TYR A 137 -1.34 -2.50 15.93
N LEU A 138 -2.50 -3.02 16.29
CA LEU A 138 -3.52 -3.56 15.40
C LEU A 138 -4.87 -3.04 15.88
N ALA A 139 -5.03 -1.71 15.90
CA ALA A 139 -6.14 -1.01 16.54
C ALA A 139 -6.78 0.03 15.61
N SER A 140 -8.02 0.41 15.89
CA SER A 140 -8.76 1.47 15.21
C SER A 140 -8.94 2.72 16.08
N ASP A 141 -8.89 2.57 17.40
CA ASP A 141 -9.23 3.60 18.38
C ASP A 141 -8.13 3.69 19.45
N PRO A 142 -7.48 4.86 19.64
CA PRO A 142 -6.40 5.00 20.61
C PRO A 142 -6.89 5.09 22.06
N GLU A 143 -8.17 5.38 22.30
CA GLU A 143 -8.72 5.58 23.65
C GLU A 143 -9.10 4.26 24.33
N ARG A 144 -9.35 3.21 23.55
CA ARG A 144 -9.87 1.91 24.03
C ARG A 144 -8.88 0.78 23.81
N LEU A 145 -7.61 1.04 24.10
CA LEU A 145 -6.54 0.07 23.87
C LEU A 145 -6.50 -1.00 24.95
N VAL A 146 -6.44 -2.25 24.52
CA VAL A 146 -6.12 -3.43 25.34
C VAL A 146 -4.79 -3.97 24.88
N LEU A 147 -3.86 -4.11 25.82
CA LEU A 147 -2.54 -4.66 25.59
C LEU A 147 -2.55 -6.15 25.87
N VAL A 148 -2.01 -6.92 24.92
CA VAL A 148 -1.85 -8.37 25.00
C VAL A 148 -0.36 -8.66 24.93
N ALA A 149 0.24 -9.06 26.05
CA ALA A 149 1.64 -9.44 26.07
C ALA A 149 1.80 -10.94 25.82
N THR A 150 2.67 -11.28 24.88
CA THR A 150 3.10 -12.65 24.63
C THR A 150 4.60 -12.79 24.88
N SER A 151 5.10 -14.02 24.92
CA SER A 151 6.53 -14.31 25.10
C SER A 151 7.47 -13.63 24.10
N LYS A 152 6.95 -13.20 22.94
CA LYS A 152 7.74 -12.59 21.84
C LYS A 152 7.48 -11.10 21.64
N ARG A 153 6.25 -10.63 21.88
CA ARG A 153 5.82 -9.27 21.51
C ARG A 153 4.55 -8.87 22.23
N ILE A 154 4.30 -7.56 22.27
CA ILE A 154 3.10 -6.99 22.85
C ILE A 154 2.23 -6.41 21.74
N PHE A 155 0.96 -6.78 21.73
CA PHE A 155 -0.03 -6.26 20.79
C PHE A 155 -0.95 -5.24 21.45
N ALA A 156 -1.21 -4.14 20.77
CA ALA A 156 -2.22 -3.17 21.15
C ALA A 156 -3.46 -3.33 20.25
N LEU A 157 -4.56 -3.77 20.85
CA LEU A 157 -5.86 -4.02 20.21
C LEU A 157 -6.87 -2.97 20.67
N SER A 158 -7.92 -2.71 19.90
CA SER A 158 -9.00 -1.81 20.33
C SER A 158 -10.38 -2.43 20.11
N PRO A 159 -10.78 -3.44 20.92
CA PRO A 159 -12.11 -4.05 20.81
C PRO A 159 -13.20 -3.00 21.06
N SER A 160 -14.38 -3.19 20.47
CA SER A 160 -15.53 -2.30 20.73
C SER A 160 -15.95 -2.31 22.21
N ASP A 161 -15.80 -3.46 22.88
CA ASP A 161 -16.01 -3.66 24.31
C ASP A 161 -14.76 -4.30 24.95
N PRO A 162 -13.84 -3.48 25.49
CA PRO A 162 -12.65 -3.95 26.20
C PRO A 162 -12.97 -4.80 27.43
N GLY A 163 -14.02 -4.46 28.18
CA GLY A 163 -14.37 -5.12 29.42
C GLY A 163 -14.84 -6.56 29.18
N LEU A 164 -15.70 -6.75 28.17
CA LEU A 164 -16.16 -8.09 27.80
C LEU A 164 -15.00 -8.97 27.28
N LEU A 165 -14.05 -8.39 26.52
CA LEU A 165 -12.88 -9.13 26.06
C LEU A 165 -12.05 -9.65 27.25
N LEU A 166 -11.75 -8.79 28.22
CA LEU A 166 -10.98 -9.13 29.41
C LEU A 166 -11.68 -10.20 30.26
N GLN A 167 -13.00 -10.10 30.43
CA GLN A 167 -13.79 -11.11 31.16
C GLN A 167 -13.79 -12.46 30.44
N THR A 168 -13.93 -12.47 29.11
CA THR A 168 -13.86 -13.70 28.33
C THR A 168 -12.48 -14.34 28.39
N PHE A 169 -11.41 -13.54 28.35
CA PHE A 169 -10.03 -14.02 28.54
C PHE A 169 -9.82 -14.62 29.93
N ALA A 170 -10.23 -13.94 31.00
CA ALA A 170 -10.11 -14.44 32.37
C ALA A 170 -10.80 -15.80 32.54
N ARG A 171 -12.05 -15.91 32.05
CA ARG A 171 -12.80 -17.18 32.07
C ARG A 171 -12.14 -18.27 31.24
N ALA A 172 -11.62 -17.95 30.06
CA ALA A 172 -10.93 -18.92 29.22
C ALA A 172 -9.63 -19.41 29.88
N ASN A 173 -8.92 -18.54 30.57
CA ASN A 173 -7.70 -18.87 31.31
C ASN A 173 -7.99 -19.74 32.55
N GLU A 174 -9.06 -19.44 33.29
CA GLU A 174 -9.53 -20.26 34.44
C GLU A 174 -9.84 -21.71 34.04
N LEU A 175 -10.32 -21.93 32.82
CA LEU A 175 -10.68 -23.26 32.32
C LEU A 175 -9.49 -24.11 31.87
N GLY A 176 -8.30 -23.49 31.71
CA GLY A 176 -7.08 -24.15 31.23
C GLY A 176 -7.17 -24.64 29.77
N SER A 177 -6.01 -24.76 29.12
CA SER A 177 -5.90 -25.31 27.76
C SER A 177 -5.97 -26.84 27.79
N LEU A 178 -6.74 -27.44 26.87
CA LEU A 178 -6.82 -28.91 26.73
C LEU A 178 -5.76 -29.49 25.79
N THR A 179 -5.07 -28.65 25.00
CA THR A 179 -4.06 -29.10 24.03
C THR A 179 -3.00 -28.03 23.77
N PRO A 180 -1.73 -28.40 23.59
CA PRO A 180 -0.70 -27.45 23.16
C PRO A 180 -0.98 -27.02 21.71
N VAL A 181 -1.43 -25.78 21.52
CA VAL A 181 -1.63 -25.16 20.20
C VAL A 181 -0.33 -24.48 19.78
N ILE A 182 0.14 -24.79 18.56
CA ILE A 182 1.33 -24.17 17.99
C ILE A 182 0.94 -22.76 17.48
N PRO A 183 1.65 -21.69 17.88
CA PRO A 183 1.40 -20.35 17.37
C PRO A 183 1.51 -20.32 15.84
N LYS A 184 0.52 -19.71 15.17
CA LYS A 184 0.51 -19.60 13.71
C LYS A 184 0.23 -18.17 13.28
N SER A 185 1.10 -17.65 12.43
CA SER A 185 0.96 -16.30 11.91
C SER A 185 0.96 -16.33 10.38
N VAL A 186 -0.13 -15.91 9.75
CA VAL A 186 -0.28 -15.89 8.29
C VAL A 186 -0.30 -14.45 7.81
N TYR A 187 0.75 -14.06 7.05
CA TYR A 187 0.96 -12.69 6.58
C TYR A 187 1.01 -12.60 5.05
N PRO A 188 -0.09 -12.18 4.38
CA PRO A 188 -0.08 -11.94 2.94
C PRO A 188 0.50 -10.57 2.55
N SER A 189 0.51 -9.61 3.48
CA SER A 189 0.91 -8.21 3.23
C SER A 189 2.41 -8.01 3.03
N PHE A 190 3.24 -9.03 3.21
CA PHE A 190 4.68 -8.89 3.03
C PHE A 190 5.13 -8.90 1.57
N LEU A 191 4.37 -9.30 0.54
CA LEU A 191 4.97 -9.39 -0.81
C LEU A 191 5.55 -8.06 -1.32
N ILE A 192 4.80 -6.96 -1.16
CA ILE A 192 5.28 -5.63 -1.54
C ILE A 192 6.34 -5.12 -0.55
N SER A 193 6.15 -5.31 0.76
CA SER A 193 7.12 -4.87 1.79
C SER A 193 8.45 -5.62 1.68
N GLN A 194 8.40 -6.94 1.55
CA GLN A 194 9.53 -7.84 1.36
C GLN A 194 10.25 -7.55 0.05
N ALA A 195 9.52 -7.20 -1.02
CA ALA A 195 10.11 -6.71 -2.25
C ALA A 195 10.79 -5.36 -2.04
N TRP A 196 10.15 -4.42 -1.35
CA TRP A 196 10.69 -3.08 -1.04
C TRP A 196 11.92 -3.10 -0.13
N ASP A 197 12.01 -4.06 0.79
CA ASP A 197 13.18 -4.25 1.66
C ASP A 197 14.42 -4.69 0.88
N ARG A 198 14.26 -5.20 -0.35
CA ARG A 198 15.38 -5.51 -1.24
C ARG A 198 15.82 -4.23 -1.95
N GLY A 199 17.05 -3.80 -1.67
CA GLY A 199 17.63 -2.58 -2.24
C GLY A 199 17.55 -2.49 -3.76
N LEU A 200 17.77 -3.61 -4.48
CA LEU A 200 17.68 -3.67 -5.94
C LEU A 200 16.26 -3.43 -6.46
N ILE A 201 15.25 -4.09 -5.88
CA ILE A 201 13.85 -3.93 -6.32
C ILE A 201 13.40 -2.49 -6.08
N ARG A 202 13.68 -1.96 -4.88
CA ARG A 202 13.38 -0.58 -4.54
C ARG A 202 14.05 0.41 -5.51
N PHE A 203 15.31 0.17 -5.85
CA PHE A 203 16.02 0.98 -6.84
C PHE A 203 15.36 0.91 -8.22
N LEU A 204 15.03 -0.29 -8.73
CA LEU A 204 14.37 -0.47 -10.03
C LEU A 204 13.01 0.23 -10.09
N TRP A 205 12.21 0.10 -9.04
CA TRP A 205 10.89 0.76 -8.97
C TRP A 205 11.01 2.29 -8.93
N LEU A 206 11.89 2.82 -8.07
CA LEU A 206 12.09 4.26 -7.93
C LEU A 206 12.71 4.87 -9.19
N SER A 207 13.72 4.22 -9.77
CA SER A 207 14.37 4.69 -11.00
C SER A 207 13.43 4.67 -12.19
N GLY A 208 12.68 3.58 -12.39
CA GLY A 208 11.67 3.51 -13.45
C GLY A 208 10.57 4.56 -13.29
N ALA A 209 10.04 4.73 -12.07
CA ALA A 209 9.05 5.77 -11.78
C ALA A 209 9.60 7.19 -12.03
N LEU A 210 10.84 7.47 -11.60
CA LEU A 210 11.48 8.77 -11.80
C LEU A 210 11.77 9.05 -13.28
N LEU A 211 12.19 8.03 -14.04
CA LEU A 211 12.42 8.16 -15.48
C LEU A 211 11.12 8.43 -16.24
N ILE A 212 10.02 7.75 -15.90
CA ILE A 212 8.69 8.03 -16.49
C ILE A 212 8.27 9.46 -16.18
N LEU A 213 8.40 9.88 -14.92
CA LEU A 213 8.05 11.25 -14.51
C LEU A 213 8.91 12.29 -15.24
N GLY A 214 10.22 12.07 -15.31
CA GLY A 214 11.15 12.93 -16.02
C GLY A 214 10.83 13.02 -17.51
N MET A 215 10.52 11.90 -18.14
CA MET A 215 10.10 11.87 -19.55
C MET A 215 8.79 12.63 -19.77
N PHE A 216 7.80 12.45 -18.88
CA PHE A 216 6.51 13.14 -18.98
C PHE A 216 6.69 14.66 -18.85
N VAL A 217 7.46 15.12 -17.86
CA VAL A 217 7.80 16.54 -17.67
C VAL A 217 8.50 17.09 -18.90
N TRP A 218 9.53 16.38 -19.38
CA TRP A 218 10.33 16.84 -20.50
C TRP A 218 9.52 16.95 -21.80
N VAL A 219 8.78 15.91 -22.17
CA VAL A 219 7.93 15.92 -23.37
C VAL A 219 6.87 17.01 -23.28
N THR A 220 6.20 17.16 -22.14
CA THR A 220 5.13 18.16 -21.96
C THR A 220 5.65 19.59 -22.12
N LEU A 221 6.83 19.89 -21.58
CA LEU A 221 7.45 21.22 -21.69
C LEU A 221 7.99 21.50 -23.09
N LEU A 222 8.29 20.46 -23.85
CA LEU A 222 8.86 20.56 -25.18
C LEU A 222 7.80 20.78 -26.28
N ILE A 223 6.57 20.29 -26.08
CA ILE A 223 5.49 20.41 -27.07
C ILE A 223 5.23 21.87 -27.51
N PRO A 224 5.19 22.89 -26.62
CA PRO A 224 5.08 24.29 -27.06
C PRO A 224 6.23 24.79 -27.93
N ALA A 225 7.43 24.22 -27.77
CA ALA A 225 8.64 24.66 -28.45
C ALA A 225 8.80 24.03 -29.84
N ILE A 226 8.11 22.92 -30.12
CA ILE A 226 8.25 22.16 -31.36
C ILE A 226 6.85 21.91 -31.94
N SER A 227 6.58 22.38 -33.15
CA SER A 227 5.25 22.23 -33.78
C SER A 227 5.05 20.85 -34.41
N ARG A 228 6.10 20.24 -34.96
CA ARG A 228 6.05 18.94 -35.64
C ARG A 228 7.27 18.08 -35.37
N VAL A 229 7.05 16.77 -35.38
CA VAL A 229 8.06 15.77 -35.03
C VAL A 229 7.95 14.57 -35.97
N ALA A 230 9.10 13.95 -36.28
CA ALA A 230 9.20 12.76 -37.10
C ALA A 230 8.81 11.49 -36.33
N LEU A 231 7.51 11.23 -36.15
CA LEU A 231 7.00 10.00 -35.53
C LEU A 231 6.63 8.97 -36.61
N GLY A 232 7.60 8.14 -37.02
CA GLY A 232 7.38 7.02 -37.94
C GLY A 232 8.57 6.72 -38.85
N SER A 233 8.67 5.48 -39.33
CA SER A 233 9.64 5.07 -40.35
C SER A 233 8.89 4.52 -41.57
N GLN A 234 8.93 5.22 -42.70
CA GLN A 234 8.42 4.68 -43.97
C GLN A 234 9.56 4.49 -44.99
N PRO A 235 9.67 3.31 -45.63
CA PRO A 235 10.68 3.01 -46.64
C PRO A 235 10.21 3.44 -48.04
N SER A 236 9.75 4.68 -48.22
CA SER A 236 9.40 5.17 -49.56
C SER A 236 9.74 6.65 -49.74
N ARG A 237 10.05 6.98 -50.99
CA ARG A 237 10.80 8.13 -51.51
C ARG A 237 10.15 9.51 -51.32
N ALA A 238 9.26 9.70 -50.35
CA ALA A 238 8.43 10.88 -50.19
C ALA A 238 8.43 11.42 -48.75
N GLY A 239 9.55 12.01 -48.33
CA GLY A 239 9.65 12.88 -47.15
C GLY A 239 9.38 12.23 -45.80
N ILE A 240 9.84 12.87 -44.72
CA ILE A 240 9.50 12.49 -43.36
C ILE A 240 8.07 13.00 -43.09
N GLU A 241 7.10 12.12 -42.87
CA GLU A 241 5.76 12.55 -42.49
C GLU A 241 5.82 13.15 -41.08
N SER A 242 5.55 14.45 -41.02
CA SER A 242 5.70 15.25 -39.81
C SER A 242 4.40 15.28 -39.03
N VAL A 243 4.43 14.67 -37.85
CA VAL A 243 3.28 14.49 -36.98
C VAL A 243 3.22 15.63 -35.95
N PRO A 244 2.02 16.07 -35.51
CA PRO A 244 1.92 17.05 -34.42
C PRO A 244 2.67 16.59 -33.17
N SER A 245 3.45 17.49 -32.56
CA SER A 245 4.24 17.20 -31.36
C SER A 245 3.42 16.72 -30.17
N THR A 246 2.11 17.00 -30.14
CA THR A 246 1.17 16.48 -29.14
C THR A 246 1.16 14.95 -29.08
N GLN A 247 1.46 14.25 -30.18
CA GLN A 247 1.54 12.78 -30.20
C GLN A 247 2.75 12.23 -29.43
N LEU A 248 3.76 13.05 -29.12
CA LEU A 248 4.88 12.63 -28.27
C LEU A 248 4.42 12.18 -26.87
N ILE A 249 3.24 12.63 -26.40
CA ILE A 249 2.71 12.23 -25.09
C ILE A 249 2.35 10.74 -25.02
N LEU A 250 2.20 10.08 -26.17
CA LEU A 250 1.96 8.63 -26.22
C LEU A 250 3.15 7.83 -25.72
N LEU A 251 4.39 8.32 -25.91
CA LEU A 251 5.61 7.66 -25.43
C LEU A 251 5.61 7.52 -23.89
N PRO A 252 5.44 8.59 -23.09
CA PRO A 252 5.39 8.46 -21.64
C PRO A 252 4.17 7.70 -21.16
N LEU A 253 3.03 7.82 -21.82
CA LEU A 253 1.84 7.05 -21.46
C LEU A 253 2.03 5.54 -21.69
N ALA A 254 2.60 5.14 -22.83
CA ALA A 254 2.91 3.75 -23.15
C ALA A 254 3.96 3.18 -22.18
N SER A 255 5.01 3.95 -21.89
CA SER A 255 6.05 3.54 -20.93
C SER A 255 5.47 3.31 -19.54
N LEU A 256 4.56 4.18 -19.07
CA LEU A 256 3.87 4.03 -17.80
C LEU A 256 3.02 2.76 -17.76
N PHE A 257 2.20 2.54 -18.79
CA PHE A 257 1.34 1.36 -18.86
C PHE A 257 2.13 0.06 -18.80
N LEU A 258 3.18 -0.06 -19.63
CA LEU A 258 4.01 -1.25 -19.67
C LEU A 258 4.82 -1.44 -18.38
N PHE A 259 5.31 -0.35 -17.78
CA PHE A 259 6.00 -0.41 -16.49
C PHE A 259 5.07 -0.90 -15.37
N LEU A 260 3.82 -0.42 -15.32
CA LEU A 260 2.82 -0.90 -14.35
C LEU A 260 2.45 -2.38 -14.58
N ALA A 261 2.29 -2.79 -15.84
CA ALA A 261 2.06 -4.20 -16.17
C ALA A 261 3.23 -5.10 -15.73
N GLY A 262 4.47 -4.65 -15.97
CA GLY A 262 5.69 -5.31 -15.49
C GLY A 262 5.76 -5.35 -13.96
N TRP A 263 5.38 -4.26 -13.29
CA TRP A 263 5.35 -4.18 -11.83
C TRP A 263 4.39 -5.21 -11.22
N LEU A 264 3.15 -5.30 -11.72
CA LEU A 264 2.14 -6.27 -11.29
C LEU A 264 2.57 -7.72 -11.57
N THR A 265 3.09 -7.97 -12.78
CA THR A 265 3.57 -9.29 -13.19
C THR A 265 4.73 -9.75 -12.31
N GLY A 266 5.69 -8.86 -12.04
CA GLY A 266 6.81 -9.17 -11.15
C GLY A 266 6.35 -9.47 -9.73
N LEU A 267 5.37 -8.74 -9.19
CA LEU A 267 4.79 -9.04 -7.88
C LEU A 267 4.08 -10.40 -7.82
N TYR A 268 3.36 -10.77 -8.88
CA TYR A 268 2.70 -12.06 -8.98
C TYR A 268 3.72 -13.21 -8.96
N LEU A 269 4.80 -13.11 -9.74
CA LEU A 269 5.90 -14.09 -9.78
C LEU A 269 6.67 -14.13 -8.45
N PHE A 270 6.87 -12.98 -7.81
CA PHE A 270 7.60 -12.88 -6.53
C PHE A 270 6.90 -13.65 -5.38
N ARG A 271 5.61 -13.96 -5.55
CA ARG A 271 4.83 -14.76 -4.60
C ARG A 271 5.38 -16.17 -4.41
N TRP A 272 6.02 -16.75 -5.42
CA TRP A 272 6.60 -18.08 -5.33
C TRP A 272 8.12 -18.00 -5.21
N ASP A 273 8.68 -18.63 -4.17
CA ASP A 273 10.14 -18.60 -3.92
C ASP A 273 10.96 -19.07 -5.14
N ARG A 274 10.44 -20.05 -5.90
CA ARG A 274 11.06 -20.59 -7.12
C ARG A 274 11.07 -19.61 -8.30
N GLU A 275 10.09 -18.72 -8.39
CA GLU A 275 9.90 -17.81 -9.53
C GLU A 275 10.46 -16.40 -9.26
N ARG A 276 11.00 -16.14 -8.05
CA ARG A 276 11.62 -14.85 -7.71
C ARG A 276 12.66 -14.37 -8.73
N PRO A 277 13.56 -15.21 -9.29
CA PRO A 277 14.49 -14.74 -10.32
C PRO A 277 13.78 -14.16 -11.55
N LEU A 278 12.64 -14.72 -11.95
CA LEU A 278 11.83 -14.22 -13.07
C LEU A 278 11.23 -12.85 -12.73
N ALA A 279 10.79 -12.64 -11.49
CA ALA A 279 10.32 -11.32 -11.03
C ALA A 279 11.40 -10.24 -11.18
N TYR A 280 12.65 -10.55 -10.83
CA TYR A 280 13.78 -9.61 -11.03
C TYR A 280 14.01 -9.31 -12.51
N ILE A 281 13.99 -10.32 -13.38
CA ILE A 281 14.16 -10.14 -14.83
C ILE A 281 13.06 -9.21 -15.37
N VAL A 282 11.82 -9.40 -14.94
CA VAL A 282 10.67 -8.55 -15.34
C VAL A 282 10.83 -7.11 -14.86
N TRP A 283 11.29 -6.87 -13.62
CA TRP A 283 11.49 -5.50 -13.14
C TRP A 283 12.71 -4.81 -13.78
N VAL A 284 13.78 -5.56 -14.07
CA VAL A 284 14.94 -5.04 -14.81
C VAL A 284 14.53 -4.69 -16.24
N SER A 285 13.81 -5.58 -16.94
CA SER A 285 13.36 -5.32 -18.30
C SER A 285 12.37 -4.15 -18.35
N GLY A 286 11.46 -4.03 -17.39
CA GLY A 286 10.55 -2.89 -17.26
C GLY A 286 11.30 -1.56 -17.08
N SER A 287 12.32 -1.53 -16.22
CA SER A 287 13.13 -0.32 -15.98
C SER A 287 13.98 0.05 -17.20
N LEU A 288 14.59 -0.96 -17.86
CA LEU A 288 15.35 -0.77 -19.09
C LEU A 288 14.46 -0.27 -20.23
N MET A 289 13.26 -0.81 -20.36
CA MET A 289 12.28 -0.38 -21.36
C MET A 289 11.92 1.09 -21.17
N VAL A 290 11.66 1.56 -19.94
CA VAL A 290 11.42 2.98 -19.68
C VAL A 290 12.59 3.85 -20.16
N LEU A 291 13.84 3.42 -19.91
CA LEU A 291 15.02 4.10 -20.41
C LEU A 291 15.07 4.14 -21.95
N LEU A 292 14.72 3.03 -22.61
CA LEU A 292 14.65 2.97 -24.08
C LEU A 292 13.59 3.91 -24.64
N PHE A 293 12.42 4.04 -24.00
CA PHE A 293 11.41 5.03 -24.39
C PHE A 293 11.92 6.46 -24.25
N LEU A 294 12.71 6.77 -23.20
CA LEU A 294 13.32 8.09 -23.02
C LEU A 294 14.34 8.39 -24.12
N ILE A 295 15.18 7.41 -24.46
CA ILE A 295 16.13 7.51 -25.57
C ILE A 295 15.40 7.68 -26.89
N ALA A 296 14.32 6.92 -27.13
CA ALA A 296 13.50 7.05 -28.32
C ALA A 296 12.94 8.48 -28.43
N ALA A 297 12.35 9.01 -27.35
CA ALA A 297 11.85 10.39 -27.31
C ALA A 297 12.94 11.41 -27.63
N PHE A 298 14.16 11.21 -27.12
CA PHE A 298 15.32 12.06 -27.45
C PHE A 298 15.69 12.03 -28.93
N PHE A 299 15.77 10.85 -29.53
CA PHE A 299 16.04 10.76 -30.96
C PHE A 299 14.93 11.40 -31.78
N THR A 300 13.66 11.17 -31.46
CA THR A 300 12.52 11.75 -32.19
C THR A 300 12.54 13.28 -32.16
N VAL A 301 12.95 13.87 -31.03
CA VAL A 301 13.04 15.33 -30.87
C VAL A 301 14.24 15.95 -31.60
N THR A 302 15.37 15.23 -31.64
CA THR A 302 16.62 15.73 -32.22
C THR A 302 16.73 15.49 -33.72
N THR A 303 15.94 14.57 -34.28
CA THR A 303 15.87 14.35 -35.73
C THR A 303 15.23 15.55 -36.42
N PRO A 304 15.95 16.22 -37.34
CA PRO A 304 15.38 17.34 -38.09
C PRO A 304 14.23 16.84 -38.97
N VAL A 305 13.16 17.65 -39.01
CA VAL A 305 11.96 17.45 -39.84
C VAL A 305 12.08 18.27 -41.11
#